data_AF-K1S7A1-F1
#
_entry.id   AF-K1S7A1-F1
#
_cell.length_a   1.000
_cell.length_b   1.000
_cell.length_c   1.000
_cell.angle_alpha   90.00
_cell.angle_beta   90.00
_cell.angle_gamma   90.00
#
_symmetry.space_group_name_H-M   'P 1'
#
loop_
_entity.id
_entity.type
_entity.pdbx_description
1 polymer ?
#
loop_
_entity_poly.entity_id
_entity_poly.type
_entity_poly.pdbx_seq_one_letter_code
_entity_poly.pdbx_strand_id
1 'polypeptide(L)'
;GTLRGAGGGSPDEALGSGSAFAMRTPAALKEVAEVEALAREMEGNDFQLMPWDWAYYSEKLKNKKFNLNEEELRPYFELSQVEKGVFGLATRLYGITFKENKEIPVYHPDVKAYEVFDKDGSFLAVLYTDFHPRAGKRSGAWMTSYKEQWIENGVNSRPHVSVTMNFTKPSAGKPALLTFSEVNTFLHEFGHALHGMFANTTYSTMSGTSVYWDFVELP
;
A
#
# COMPACT_ATOMS: atom_id res chain seq x y z
N GLY A 1 -15.91 -6.60 21.98
CA GLY A 1 -16.28 -7.20 20.70
C GLY A 1 -15.35 -8.36 20.44
N THR A 2 -15.89 -9.52 20.09
CA THR A 2 -15.14 -10.79 19.97
C THR A 2 -14.06 -10.76 18.88
N LEU A 3 -12.80 -10.91 19.28
CA LEU A 3 -11.61 -11.12 18.43
C LEU A 3 -11.59 -12.50 17.71
N ARG A 4 -12.75 -13.16 17.55
CA ARG A 4 -12.87 -14.53 17.01
C ARG A 4 -12.40 -14.70 15.56
N GLY A 5 -11.96 -13.64 14.89
CA GLY A 5 -11.40 -13.63 13.54
C GLY A 5 -10.00 -13.00 13.42
N ALA A 6 -9.29 -12.81 14.54
CA ALA A 6 -7.88 -12.41 14.58
C ALA A 6 -7.02 -13.59 15.05
N GLY A 7 -5.83 -13.77 14.48
CA GLY A 7 -4.84 -14.78 14.85
C GLY A 7 -4.30 -14.61 16.26
N GLY A 8 -4.35 -13.39 16.80
CA GLY A 8 -3.96 -13.01 18.16
C GLY A 8 -4.92 -13.43 19.26
N GLY A 9 -5.94 -14.26 18.95
CA GLY A 9 -6.73 -14.95 19.96
C GLY A 9 -7.59 -14.03 20.84
N SER A 10 -7.38 -14.10 22.16
CA SER A 10 -8.22 -13.47 23.19
C SER A 10 -7.88 -11.99 23.45
N PRO A 11 -8.79 -11.20 24.06
CA PRO A 11 -8.51 -9.81 24.42
C PRO A 11 -7.25 -9.61 25.28
N ASP A 12 -6.90 -10.59 26.13
CA ASP A 12 -5.70 -10.51 26.97
C ASP A 12 -4.41 -10.70 26.16
N GLU A 13 -4.41 -11.51 25.11
CA GLU A 13 -3.26 -11.68 24.21
C GLU A 13 -3.05 -10.43 23.35
N ALA A 14 -4.14 -9.80 22.88
CA ALA A 14 -4.08 -8.49 22.23
C ALA A 14 -3.56 -7.40 23.19
N LEU A 15 -3.94 -7.41 24.47
CA LEU A 15 -3.43 -6.48 25.48
C LEU A 15 -1.98 -6.78 25.89
N GLY A 16 -1.50 -8.02 25.74
CA GLY A 16 -0.09 -8.39 25.86
C GLY A 16 0.81 -7.61 24.88
N SER A 17 0.29 -7.22 23.72
CA SER A 17 0.96 -6.29 22.79
C SER A 17 1.06 -4.84 23.31
N GLY A 18 0.26 -4.47 24.31
CA GLY A 18 0.40 -3.22 25.05
C GLY A 18 1.75 -3.10 25.75
N SER A 19 2.41 -4.22 26.06
CA SER A 19 3.81 -4.23 26.55
C SER A 19 4.80 -3.72 25.49
N ALA A 20 4.55 -3.96 24.20
CA ALA A 20 5.36 -3.41 23.11
C ALA A 20 5.16 -1.89 22.95
N PHE A 21 3.95 -1.38 23.22
CA PHE A 21 3.67 0.07 23.23
C PHE A 21 4.36 0.76 24.41
N ALA A 22 4.33 0.14 25.60
CA ALA A 22 5.09 0.59 26.77
C ALA A 22 6.60 0.60 26.51
N MET A 23 7.13 -0.40 25.79
CA MET A 23 8.54 -0.48 25.41
C MET A 23 8.97 0.59 24.40
N ARG A 24 8.06 1.06 23.54
CA ARG A 24 8.31 2.13 22.55
C ARG A 24 8.09 3.55 23.09
N THR A 25 7.43 3.68 24.25
CA THR A 25 7.13 4.98 24.87
C THR A 25 8.36 5.86 25.12
N PRO A 26 9.51 5.33 25.61
CA PRO A 26 10.71 6.15 25.79
C PRO A 26 11.28 6.72 24.49
N ALA A 27 11.22 5.95 23.38
CA ALA A 27 11.67 6.41 22.08
C ALA A 27 10.75 7.51 21.53
N ALA A 28 9.43 7.33 21.64
CA ALA A 28 8.45 8.33 21.23
C ALA A 28 8.61 9.65 22.01
N LEU A 29 8.82 9.58 23.33
CA LEU A 29 9.07 10.78 24.16
C LEU A 29 10.37 11.49 23.76
N LYS A 30 11.41 10.73 23.39
CA LYS A 30 12.66 11.30 22.88
C LYS A 30 12.45 12.02 21.55
N GLU A 31 11.70 11.43 20.62
CA GLU A 31 11.37 12.06 19.34
C GLU A 31 10.59 13.36 19.53
N VAL A 32 9.59 13.37 20.43
CA VAL A 32 8.85 14.61 20.79
C VAL A 32 9.80 15.69 21.32
N ALA A 33 10.68 15.34 22.26
CA ALA A 33 11.62 16.29 22.83
C ALA A 33 12.60 16.87 21.79
N GLU A 34 13.03 16.08 20.81
CA GLU A 34 13.90 16.54 19.73
C GLU A 34 13.18 17.50 18.77
N VAL A 35 11.91 17.24 18.44
CA VAL A 35 11.10 18.12 17.60
C VAL A 35 10.80 19.43 18.33
N GLU A 36 10.45 19.37 19.62
CA GLU A 36 10.25 20.57 20.46
C GLU A 36 11.53 21.40 20.58
N ALA A 37 12.69 20.76 20.74
CA ALA A 37 13.97 21.45 20.82
C ALA A 37 14.28 22.20 19.52
N LEU A 38 14.04 21.58 18.36
CA LEU A 38 14.21 22.24 17.07
C LEU A 38 13.24 23.41 16.89
N ALA A 39 11.98 23.24 17.28
CA ALA A 39 10.99 24.30 17.18
C ALA A 39 11.39 25.53 18.03
N ARG A 40 11.88 25.31 19.25
CA ARG A 40 12.40 26.38 20.11
C ARG A 40 13.70 27.01 19.60
N GLU A 41 14.59 26.22 18.98
CA GLU A 41 15.80 26.73 18.31
C GLU A 41 15.43 27.72 17.19
N MET A 42 14.34 27.48 16.47
CA MET A 42 13.92 28.28 15.32
C MET A 42 13.04 29.48 15.69
N GLU A 43 12.05 29.30 16.56
CA GLU A 43 11.02 30.30 16.86
C GLU A 43 11.24 31.01 18.21
N GLY A 44 12.14 30.48 19.05
CA GLY A 44 12.43 31.00 20.39
C GLY A 44 11.94 30.10 21.52
N ASN A 45 12.51 30.29 22.72
CA ASN A 45 12.31 29.40 23.88
C ASN A 45 10.86 29.34 24.40
N ASP A 46 10.09 30.41 24.17
CA ASP A 46 8.69 30.50 24.60
C ASP A 46 7.72 29.80 23.62
N PHE A 47 8.22 29.29 22.50
CA PHE A 47 7.41 28.56 21.53
C PHE A 47 6.91 27.23 22.11
N GLN A 48 5.61 27.02 22.00
CA GLN A 48 4.94 25.79 22.40
C GLN A 48 4.51 25.03 21.15
N LEU A 49 5.09 23.84 20.95
CA LEU A 49 4.76 22.97 19.84
C LEU A 49 3.32 22.46 19.97
N MET A 50 2.49 22.74 18.98
CA MET A 50 1.10 22.27 18.93
C MET A 50 0.94 21.14 17.90
N PRO A 51 -0.15 20.34 17.95
CA PRO A 51 -0.32 19.20 17.05
C PRO A 51 -0.26 19.55 15.56
N TRP A 52 -0.69 20.75 15.15
CA TRP A 52 -0.61 21.21 13.77
C TRP A 52 0.79 21.63 13.32
N ASP A 53 1.69 21.94 14.27
CA ASP A 53 3.09 22.30 13.99
C ASP A 53 3.96 21.05 13.79
N TRP A 54 3.51 19.90 14.29
CA TRP A 54 4.27 18.66 14.35
C TRP A 54 4.84 18.24 12.99
N ALA A 55 4.01 18.21 11.95
CA ALA A 55 4.43 17.77 10.62
C ALA A 55 5.55 18.65 10.06
N TYR A 56 5.47 19.96 10.26
CA TYR A 56 6.46 20.92 9.77
C TYR A 56 7.81 20.76 10.46
N TYR A 57 7.85 20.74 11.79
CA TYR A 57 9.10 20.61 12.53
C TYR A 57 9.70 19.20 12.47
N SER A 58 8.87 18.15 12.38
CA SER A 58 9.35 16.78 12.19
C SER A 58 10.07 16.62 10.85
N GLU A 59 9.52 17.19 9.78
CA GLU A 59 10.17 17.19 8.47
C GLU A 59 11.48 17.99 8.49
N LYS A 60 11.53 19.15 9.15
CA LYS A 60 12.79 19.89 9.31
C LYS A 60 13.84 19.11 10.10
N LEU A 61 13.43 18.43 11.18
CA LEU A 61 14.34 17.62 11.99
C LEU A 61 14.90 16.43 11.18
N LYS A 62 14.03 15.75 10.42
CA LYS A 62 14.42 14.66 9.51
C LYS A 62 15.40 15.16 8.45
N ASN A 63 15.14 16.31 7.83
CA ASN A 63 16.06 16.97 6.91
C ASN A 63 17.41 17.29 7.57
N LYS A 64 17.41 17.89 8.76
CA LYS A 64 18.64 18.25 9.51
C LYS A 64 19.47 17.01 9.88
N LYS A 65 18.82 15.90 10.23
CA LYS A 65 19.47 14.66 10.69
C LYS A 65 19.96 13.76 9.55
N PHE A 66 19.15 13.61 8.51
CA PHE A 66 19.38 12.60 7.46
C PHE A 66 19.71 13.21 6.10
N ASN A 67 19.58 14.54 5.94
CA ASN A 67 19.74 15.25 4.67
C ASN A 67 18.88 14.62 3.55
N LEU A 68 17.69 14.15 3.92
CA LEU A 68 16.73 13.48 3.03
C LEU A 68 15.52 14.40 2.85
N ASN A 69 15.43 15.02 1.67
CA ASN A 69 14.28 15.80 1.25
C ASN A 69 13.38 14.98 0.32
N GLU A 70 12.16 14.67 0.74
CA GLU A 70 11.23 13.86 -0.08
C GLU A 70 10.85 14.55 -1.40
N GLU A 71 10.84 15.89 -1.44
CA GLU A 71 10.60 16.64 -2.66
C GLU A 71 11.75 16.52 -3.68
N GLU A 72 12.98 16.30 -3.22
CA GLU A 72 14.13 16.05 -4.11
C GLU A 72 14.06 14.65 -4.76
N LEU A 73 13.39 13.69 -4.11
CA LEU A 73 13.21 12.34 -4.63
C LEU A 73 12.03 12.24 -5.61
N ARG A 74 11.03 13.12 -5.47
CA ARG A 74 9.80 13.13 -6.28
C ARG A 74 10.02 13.02 -7.80
N PRO A 75 10.99 13.73 -8.40
CA PRO A 75 11.27 13.63 -9.84
C PRO A 75 11.71 12.25 -10.32
N TYR A 76 12.23 11.40 -9.42
CA TYR A 76 12.68 10.04 -9.74
C TYR A 76 11.55 9.01 -9.68
N PHE A 77 10.39 9.38 -9.13
CA PHE A 77 9.24 8.49 -8.95
C PHE A 77 8.09 8.89 -9.88
N GLU A 78 8.34 8.89 -11.18
CA GLU A 78 7.26 8.96 -12.16
C GLU A 78 6.39 7.70 -12.09
N LEU A 79 5.06 7.86 -12.00
CA LEU A 79 4.08 6.77 -11.87
C LEU A 79 4.31 5.65 -12.89
N SER A 80 4.57 5.99 -14.16
CA SER A 80 4.77 5.00 -15.22
C SER A 80 6.03 4.15 -15.00
N GLN A 81 7.07 4.73 -14.39
CA GLN A 81 8.32 4.03 -14.05
C GLN A 81 8.17 3.23 -12.77
N VAL A 82 7.44 3.77 -11.78
CA VAL A 82 7.10 3.06 -10.55
C VAL A 82 6.25 1.82 -10.86
N GLU A 83 5.20 1.95 -11.69
CA GLU A 83 4.38 0.84 -12.17
C GLU A 83 5.24 -0.26 -12.82
N LYS A 84 6.13 0.11 -13.74
CA LYS A 84 7.09 -0.83 -14.33
C LYS A 84 8.03 -1.46 -13.29
N GLY A 85 8.48 -0.68 -12.31
CA GLY A 85 9.38 -1.13 -11.25
C GLY A 85 8.71 -2.17 -10.34
N VAL A 86 7.48 -1.89 -9.90
CA VAL A 86 6.67 -2.77 -9.04
C VAL A 86 6.32 -4.07 -9.77
N PHE A 87 5.84 -3.99 -11.02
CA PHE A 87 5.55 -5.19 -11.81
C PHE A 87 6.82 -5.98 -12.12
N GLY A 88 7.91 -5.30 -12.49
CA GLY A 88 9.21 -5.93 -12.73
C GLY A 88 9.80 -6.59 -11.49
N LEU A 89 9.54 -6.07 -10.29
CA LEU A 89 9.92 -6.72 -9.04
C LEU A 89 9.16 -8.04 -8.86
N ALA A 90 7.85 -8.06 -9.06
CA ALA A 90 7.07 -9.30 -9.00
C ALA A 90 7.48 -10.31 -10.08
N THR A 91 7.80 -9.85 -11.30
CA THR A 91 8.38 -10.71 -12.34
C THR A 91 9.70 -11.33 -11.88
N ARG A 92 10.60 -10.57 -11.26
CA ARG A 92 11.89 -11.10 -10.77
C ARG A 92 11.74 -12.06 -9.60
N LEU A 93 10.84 -11.78 -8.67
CA LEU A 93 10.65 -12.59 -7.45
C LEU A 93 9.84 -13.85 -7.70
N TYR A 94 8.78 -13.75 -8.50
CA TYR A 94 7.78 -14.82 -8.65
C TYR A 94 7.67 -15.37 -10.08
N GLY A 95 8.30 -14.73 -11.07
CA GLY A 95 8.25 -15.17 -12.47
C GLY A 95 6.99 -14.79 -13.24
N ILE A 96 6.06 -14.05 -12.62
CA ILE A 96 4.80 -13.65 -13.26
C ILE A 96 4.99 -12.53 -14.28
N THR A 97 4.14 -12.48 -15.29
CA THR A 97 4.18 -11.45 -16.34
C THR A 97 2.82 -10.76 -16.48
N PHE A 98 2.86 -9.49 -16.89
CA PHE A 98 1.68 -8.63 -16.99
C PHE A 98 1.52 -8.15 -18.43
N LYS A 99 0.34 -8.37 -19.01
CA LYS A 99 0.02 -7.93 -20.36
C LYS A 99 -1.21 -7.03 -20.31
N GLU A 100 -1.03 -5.75 -20.64
CA GLU A 100 -2.16 -4.82 -20.74
C GLU A 100 -3.13 -5.34 -21.82
N ASN A 101 -4.41 -5.45 -21.47
CA ASN A 101 -5.45 -5.89 -22.38
C ASN A 101 -6.60 -4.87 -22.40
N LYS A 102 -6.68 -4.13 -23.51
CA LYS A 102 -7.68 -3.07 -23.74
C LYS A 102 -9.06 -3.60 -24.16
N GLU A 103 -9.19 -4.89 -24.44
CA GLU A 103 -10.46 -5.53 -24.77
C GLU A 103 -11.26 -5.88 -23.50
N ILE A 104 -10.59 -5.96 -22.34
CA ILE A 104 -11.25 -6.17 -21.05
C ILE A 104 -12.05 -4.91 -20.70
N PRO A 105 -13.38 -5.02 -20.47
CA PRO A 105 -14.19 -3.87 -20.09
C PRO A 105 -13.75 -3.27 -18.76
N VAL A 106 -13.61 -1.95 -18.73
CA VAL A 106 -13.27 -1.19 -17.52
C VAL A 106 -14.40 -0.23 -17.14
N TYR A 107 -14.54 0.04 -15.85
CA TYR A 107 -15.59 0.92 -15.32
C TYR A 107 -15.27 2.41 -15.45
N HIS A 108 -14.02 2.77 -15.80
CA HIS A 108 -13.60 4.15 -16.00
C HIS A 108 -12.42 4.20 -16.99
N PRO A 109 -12.32 5.20 -17.88
CA PRO A 109 -11.27 5.27 -18.91
C PRO A 109 -9.83 5.36 -18.39
N ASP A 110 -9.64 5.85 -17.15
CA ASP A 110 -8.32 5.89 -16.51
C ASP A 110 -7.88 4.54 -15.94
N VAL A 111 -8.76 3.53 -15.91
CA VAL A 111 -8.46 2.20 -15.36
C VAL A 111 -7.81 1.37 -16.45
N LYS A 112 -6.70 0.72 -16.11
CA LYS A 112 -6.06 -0.27 -16.99
C LYS A 112 -6.35 -1.67 -16.49
N ALA A 113 -6.54 -2.60 -17.42
CA ALA A 113 -6.68 -4.02 -17.13
C ALA A 113 -5.48 -4.79 -17.70
N TYR A 114 -4.99 -5.73 -16.92
CA TYR A 114 -3.87 -6.60 -17.26
C TYR A 114 -4.29 -8.06 -17.12
N GLU A 115 -3.96 -8.86 -18.12
CA GLU A 115 -3.87 -10.30 -17.96
C GLU A 115 -2.54 -10.62 -17.28
N VAL A 116 -2.59 -11.41 -16.20
CA VAL A 116 -1.42 -11.85 -15.47
C VAL A 116 -1.18 -13.31 -15.75
N PHE A 117 0.05 -13.67 -16.10
CA PHE A 117 0.45 -15.04 -16.41
C PHE A 117 1.51 -15.52 -15.42
N ASP A 118 1.45 -16.79 -15.05
CA ASP A 118 2.46 -17.45 -14.22
C ASP A 118 3.73 -17.75 -15.04
N LYS A 119 4.81 -18.16 -14.36
CA LYS A 119 6.12 -18.48 -14.95
C LYS A 119 6.06 -19.56 -16.04
N ASP A 120 5.05 -20.42 -16.02
CA ASP A 120 4.82 -21.47 -17.02
C ASP A 120 3.95 -20.98 -18.21
N GLY A 121 3.53 -19.72 -18.19
CA GLY A 121 2.67 -19.10 -19.19
C GLY A 121 1.17 -19.34 -18.97
N SER A 122 0.78 -20.05 -17.91
CA SER A 122 -0.64 -20.25 -17.58
C SER A 122 -1.28 -18.94 -17.09
N PHE A 123 -2.58 -18.78 -17.36
CA PHE A 123 -3.31 -17.61 -16.90
C PHE A 123 -3.47 -17.63 -15.37
N LEU A 124 -3.03 -16.56 -14.70
CA LEU A 124 -3.00 -16.45 -13.25
C LEU A 124 -4.13 -15.58 -12.69
N ALA A 125 -4.41 -14.42 -13.28
CA ALA A 125 -5.44 -13.48 -12.80
C ALA A 125 -5.73 -12.36 -13.82
N VAL A 126 -6.82 -11.61 -13.59
CA VAL A 126 -6.98 -10.25 -14.14
C VAL A 126 -6.62 -9.24 -13.06
N LEU A 127 -5.73 -8.30 -13.36
CA LEU A 127 -5.38 -7.18 -12.49
C LEU A 127 -5.91 -5.87 -13.09
N TYR A 128 -6.62 -5.09 -12.30
CA TYR A 128 -7.03 -3.72 -12.62
C TYR A 128 -6.17 -2.73 -11.84
N THR A 129 -5.74 -1.64 -12.48
CA THR A 129 -5.07 -0.52 -11.79
C THR A 129 -5.88 0.76 -11.96
N ASP A 130 -6.30 1.36 -10.84
CA ASP A 130 -7.05 2.61 -10.80
C ASP A 130 -6.33 3.63 -9.93
N PHE A 131 -5.40 4.37 -10.53
CA PHE A 131 -4.46 5.18 -9.76
C PHE A 131 -4.91 6.60 -9.45
N HIS A 132 -5.88 7.15 -10.19
CA HIS A 132 -6.11 8.59 -10.17
C HIS A 132 -7.39 9.00 -9.41
N PRO A 133 -7.35 10.15 -8.70
CA PRO A 133 -8.53 10.69 -8.05
C PRO A 133 -9.52 11.23 -9.08
N ARG A 134 -10.81 11.16 -8.75
CA ARG A 134 -11.92 11.72 -9.52
C ARG A 134 -13.15 11.93 -8.65
N ALA A 135 -14.07 12.78 -9.09
CA ALA A 135 -15.35 12.98 -8.41
C ALA A 135 -16.08 11.63 -8.22
N GLY A 136 -16.57 11.38 -7.01
CA GLY A 136 -17.27 10.14 -6.66
C GLY A 136 -16.35 8.95 -6.32
N LYS A 137 -15.03 9.04 -6.54
CA LYS A 137 -14.09 8.02 -6.05
C LYS A 137 -13.69 8.34 -4.61
N ARG A 138 -13.70 7.31 -3.75
CA ARG A 138 -13.24 7.44 -2.36
C ARG A 138 -11.73 7.73 -2.32
N SER A 139 -11.31 8.60 -1.41
CA SER A 139 -9.88 8.85 -1.15
C SER A 139 -9.23 7.71 -0.38
N GLY A 140 -7.93 7.50 -0.59
CA GLY A 140 -7.13 6.46 0.06
C GLY A 140 -6.51 5.48 -0.94
N ALA A 141 -6.02 4.37 -0.41
CA ALA A 141 -5.44 3.26 -1.13
C ALA A 141 -6.05 1.96 -0.60
N TRP A 142 -6.33 1.01 -1.48
CA TRP A 142 -6.82 -0.33 -1.10
C TRP A 142 -6.73 -1.31 -2.28
N MET A 143 -6.68 -2.60 -1.97
CA MET A 143 -6.92 -3.70 -2.90
C MET A 143 -8.39 -4.18 -2.84
N THR A 144 -8.92 -4.67 -3.96
CA THR A 144 -10.27 -5.26 -4.04
C THR A 144 -10.27 -6.51 -4.91
N SER A 145 -10.88 -7.59 -4.43
CA SER A 145 -11.27 -8.72 -5.27
C SER A 145 -12.66 -8.47 -5.86
N TYR A 146 -12.77 -8.32 -7.18
CA TYR A 146 -14.06 -8.34 -7.88
C TYR A 146 -14.60 -9.76 -8.04
N LYS A 147 -13.68 -10.72 -8.13
CA LYS A 147 -13.95 -12.15 -8.21
C LYS A 147 -12.82 -12.86 -7.48
N GLU A 148 -13.18 -13.64 -6.46
CA GLU A 148 -12.21 -14.47 -5.73
C GLU A 148 -11.73 -15.65 -6.58
N GLN A 149 -10.70 -16.35 -6.10
CA GLN A 149 -10.28 -17.62 -6.67
C GLN A 149 -11.02 -18.78 -5.99
N TRP A 150 -11.32 -19.84 -6.74
CA TRP A 150 -11.82 -21.11 -6.20
C TRP A 150 -11.57 -22.29 -7.16
N ILE A 151 -11.67 -23.52 -6.67
CA ILE A 151 -11.61 -24.74 -7.50
C ILE A 151 -12.92 -25.50 -7.34
N GLU A 152 -13.60 -25.73 -8.46
CA GLU A 152 -14.84 -26.51 -8.51
C GLU A 152 -14.75 -27.52 -9.65
N ASN A 153 -15.07 -28.78 -9.38
CA ASN A 153 -15.03 -29.87 -10.36
C ASN A 153 -13.68 -29.98 -11.11
N GLY A 154 -12.57 -29.68 -10.44
CA GLY A 154 -11.22 -29.68 -11.02
C GLY A 154 -10.88 -28.47 -11.88
N VAL A 155 -11.79 -27.50 -12.04
CA VAL A 155 -11.57 -26.26 -12.77
C VAL A 155 -11.18 -25.16 -11.78
N ASN A 156 -10.00 -24.56 -12.00
CA ASN A 156 -9.51 -23.45 -11.20
C ASN A 156 -10.00 -22.11 -11.77
N SER A 157 -10.99 -21.51 -11.10
CA SER A 157 -11.53 -20.22 -11.43
C SER A 157 -10.60 -19.13 -10.89
N ARG A 158 -9.85 -18.46 -11.79
CA ARG A 158 -8.82 -17.48 -11.42
C ARG A 158 -9.40 -16.12 -10.99
N PRO A 159 -8.74 -15.37 -10.09
CA PRO A 159 -9.30 -14.17 -9.47
C PRO A 159 -9.20 -12.94 -10.36
N HIS A 160 -10.08 -11.98 -10.12
CA HIS A 160 -10.03 -10.62 -10.69
C HIS A 160 -9.83 -9.64 -9.55
N VAL A 161 -8.70 -8.94 -9.55
CA VAL A 161 -8.26 -8.07 -8.45
C VAL A 161 -7.99 -6.66 -8.94
N SER A 162 -8.17 -5.65 -8.10
CA SER A 162 -7.94 -4.25 -8.40
C SER A 162 -7.07 -3.61 -7.34
N VAL A 163 -6.08 -2.82 -7.76
CA VAL A 163 -5.33 -1.92 -6.89
C VAL A 163 -5.84 -0.50 -7.14
N THR A 164 -6.39 0.12 -6.11
CA THR A 164 -7.00 1.45 -6.17
C THR A 164 -6.17 2.44 -5.37
N MET A 165 -5.81 3.57 -5.98
CA MET A 165 -5.03 4.65 -5.38
C MET A 165 -5.61 6.02 -5.74
N ASN A 166 -5.03 7.07 -5.18
CA ASN A 166 -5.41 8.46 -5.47
C ASN A 166 -4.19 9.35 -5.79
N PHE A 167 -3.26 8.84 -6.60
CA PHE A 167 -2.09 9.58 -7.05
C PHE A 167 -2.47 10.73 -7.98
N THR A 168 -1.85 11.89 -7.75
CA THR A 168 -2.10 13.11 -8.50
C THR A 168 -1.97 12.86 -10.01
N LYS A 169 -2.98 13.29 -10.77
CA LYS A 169 -2.98 13.15 -12.24
C LYS A 169 -1.82 13.94 -12.87
N PRO A 170 -1.26 13.46 -13.99
CA PRO A 170 -0.36 14.29 -14.78
C PRO A 170 -1.10 15.55 -15.27
N SER A 171 -0.37 16.65 -15.41
CA SER A 171 -0.87 17.90 -16.01
C SER A 171 -0.02 18.28 -17.21
N ALA A 172 -0.44 19.28 -18.00
CA ALA A 172 0.28 19.65 -19.22
C ALA A 172 1.77 19.94 -18.94
N GLY A 173 2.65 19.08 -19.48
CA GLY A 173 4.11 19.17 -19.29
C GLY A 173 4.64 18.65 -17.95
N LYS A 174 3.81 18.07 -17.07
CA LYS A 174 4.22 17.50 -15.78
C LYS A 174 3.72 16.06 -15.63
N PRO A 175 4.62 15.06 -15.56
CA PRO A 175 4.20 13.68 -15.30
C PRO A 175 3.59 13.54 -13.90
N ALA A 176 2.87 12.43 -13.68
CA ALA A 176 2.42 12.07 -12.33
C ALA A 176 3.64 11.62 -11.51
N LEU A 177 4.07 12.45 -10.58
CA LEU A 177 5.19 12.17 -9.68
C LEU A 177 4.67 11.74 -8.31
N LEU A 178 5.25 10.68 -7.78
CA LEU A 178 4.89 10.10 -6.49
C LEU A 178 5.89 10.55 -5.44
N THR A 179 5.40 10.76 -4.23
CA THR A 179 6.22 10.81 -3.03
C THR A 179 6.75 9.41 -2.69
N PHE A 180 7.79 9.34 -1.88
CA PHE A 180 8.29 8.05 -1.39
C PHE A 180 7.22 7.27 -0.62
N SER A 181 6.39 7.97 0.17
CA SER A 181 5.26 7.36 0.87
C SER A 181 4.26 6.73 -0.10
N GLU A 182 3.91 7.41 -1.20
CA GLU A 182 2.99 6.88 -2.20
C GLU A 182 3.55 5.63 -2.90
N VAL A 183 4.86 5.57 -3.13
CA VAL A 183 5.53 4.35 -3.65
C VAL A 183 5.39 3.19 -2.67
N ASN A 184 5.63 3.43 -1.38
CA ASN A 184 5.46 2.40 -0.35
C ASN A 184 4.00 1.94 -0.25
N THR A 185 3.04 2.86 -0.30
CA THR A 185 1.61 2.54 -0.35
C THR A 185 1.27 1.68 -1.57
N PHE A 186 1.85 1.98 -2.73
CA PHE A 186 1.64 1.14 -3.91
C PHE A 186 2.19 -0.28 -3.71
N LEU A 187 3.41 -0.41 -3.19
CA LEU A 187 3.98 -1.72 -2.89
C LEU A 187 3.10 -2.51 -1.90
N HIS A 188 2.59 -1.85 -0.86
CA HIS A 188 1.72 -2.47 0.14
C HIS A 188 0.43 -3.03 -0.49
N GLU A 189 -0.34 -2.20 -1.21
CA GLU A 189 -1.58 -2.68 -1.84
C GLU A 189 -1.32 -3.70 -2.95
N PHE A 190 -0.16 -3.62 -3.60
CA PHE A 190 0.25 -4.62 -4.57
C PHE A 190 0.63 -5.96 -3.90
N GLY A 191 1.13 -5.94 -2.66
CA GLY A 191 1.29 -7.13 -1.82
C GLY A 191 -0.03 -7.86 -1.60
N HIS A 192 -1.08 -7.13 -1.22
CA HIS A 192 -2.45 -7.66 -1.15
C HIS A 192 -2.93 -8.21 -2.50
N ALA A 193 -2.63 -7.53 -3.60
CA ALA A 193 -2.97 -8.01 -4.94
C ALA A 193 -2.26 -9.31 -5.29
N LEU A 194 -0.97 -9.45 -4.96
CA LEU A 194 -0.22 -10.69 -5.14
C LEU A 194 -0.80 -11.82 -4.28
N HIS A 195 -1.14 -11.54 -3.03
CA HIS A 195 -1.78 -12.51 -2.14
C HIS A 195 -3.09 -13.04 -2.74
N GLY A 196 -3.92 -12.16 -3.31
CA GLY A 196 -5.11 -12.54 -4.06
C GLY A 196 -4.80 -13.34 -5.33
N MET A 197 -3.87 -12.86 -6.16
CA MET A 197 -3.55 -13.47 -7.45
C MET A 197 -2.95 -14.88 -7.33
N PHE A 198 -2.14 -15.14 -6.31
CA PHE A 198 -1.53 -16.45 -6.08
C PHE A 198 -2.42 -17.43 -5.32
N ALA A 199 -3.61 -17.01 -4.89
CA ALA A 199 -4.52 -17.90 -4.20
C ALA A 199 -4.83 -19.15 -5.03
N ASN A 200 -4.87 -20.30 -4.35
CA ASN A 200 -5.10 -21.59 -4.96
C ASN A 200 -5.81 -22.53 -3.98
N THR A 201 -7.06 -22.22 -3.67
CA THR A 201 -7.89 -22.94 -2.70
C THR A 201 -9.15 -23.50 -3.35
N THR A 202 -9.76 -24.48 -2.68
CA THR A 202 -11.02 -25.09 -3.13
C THR A 202 -12.21 -24.15 -2.94
N TYR A 203 -12.33 -23.54 -1.76
CA TYR A 203 -13.48 -22.71 -1.40
C TYR A 203 -13.12 -21.22 -1.46
N SER A 204 -13.98 -20.43 -2.12
CA SER A 204 -13.79 -18.98 -2.24
C SER A 204 -13.69 -18.26 -0.90
N THR A 205 -14.40 -18.75 0.13
CA THR A 205 -14.37 -18.20 1.50
C THR A 205 -13.04 -18.36 2.21
N MET A 206 -12.11 -19.15 1.65
CA MET A 206 -10.75 -19.34 2.17
C MET A 206 -9.69 -18.86 1.17
N SER A 207 -10.10 -18.13 0.13
CA SER A 207 -9.22 -17.70 -0.94
C SER A 207 -8.73 -16.27 -0.76
N GLY A 208 -7.59 -15.96 -1.37
CA GLY A 208 -6.97 -14.64 -1.37
C GLY A 208 -6.73 -14.11 0.03
N THR A 209 -7.16 -12.87 0.25
CA THR A 209 -7.00 -12.15 1.52
C THR A 209 -8.01 -12.57 2.59
N SER A 210 -8.73 -13.68 2.41
CA SER A 210 -9.63 -14.28 3.41
C SER A 210 -8.86 -15.02 4.52
N VAL A 211 -7.97 -14.28 5.17
CA VAL A 211 -7.11 -14.71 6.29
C VAL A 211 -7.51 -13.98 7.57
N TYR A 212 -6.85 -14.28 8.69
CA TYR A 212 -7.06 -13.54 9.93
C TYR A 212 -6.73 -12.05 9.74
N TRP A 213 -7.51 -11.18 10.36
CA TRP A 213 -7.41 -9.72 10.19
C TRP A 213 -6.06 -9.11 10.58
N ASP A 214 -5.35 -9.74 11.51
CA ASP A 214 -4.02 -9.33 11.96
C ASP A 214 -2.88 -10.00 11.16
N PHE A 215 -3.22 -10.91 10.26
CA PHE A 215 -2.29 -11.52 9.31
C PHE A 215 -2.41 -10.90 7.93
N VAL A 216 -3.55 -10.30 7.59
CA VAL A 216 -3.81 -9.77 6.24
C VAL A 216 -2.77 -8.74 5.81
N GLU A 217 -2.22 -7.95 6.75
CA GLU A 217 -1.22 -6.90 6.48
C GLU A 217 0.24 -7.41 6.42
N LEU A 218 0.48 -8.71 6.63
CA LEU A 218 1.83 -9.29 6.58
C LEU A 218 2.39 -9.41 5.15
N PRO A 219 1.63 -9.88 4.14
CA PRO A 219 2.10 -10.04 2.77
C PRO A 219 2.33 -8.70 2.06
#